data_AF-A0A5C3DTG6-F1
#
_entry.id   AF-A0A5C3DTG6-F1
#
_cell.length_a   1.000
_cell.length_b   1.000
_cell.length_c   1.000
_cell.angle_alpha   90.00
_cell.angle_beta   90.00
_cell.angle_gamma   90.00
#
_symmetry.space_group_name_H-M   'P 1'
#
loop_
_entity.id
_entity.type
_entity.pdbx_description
1 polymer ?
#
loop_
_entity_poly.entity_id
_entity_poly.type
_entity_poly.pdbx_seq_one_letter_code
_entity_poly.pdbx_strand_id
1 'polypeptide(L)'
;MRRSASPSKATGSTPARSARRDNSSSVLKTPFKPLSGLESRRKPSQPAQASTSATGAQHPQTTPEPSSSTAARELRARSIAELQEEVADMQLVLNERLAIHNAARKAENLPEQQPEQIVAEYIALLTQYNKVKDSAQVIFDKIADIEQLPAKDIHARYGVGESESST
;
A
#
# COMPACT_ATOMS: atom_id res chain seq x y z
N MET A 1 -22.74 49.87 -33.29
CA MET A 1 -23.98 49.46 -32.59
C MET A 1 -24.56 48.21 -33.23
N ARG A 2 -24.51 47.05 -32.55
CA ARG A 2 -25.58 46.04 -32.42
C ARG A 2 -25.00 44.81 -31.71
N ARG A 3 -25.68 44.40 -30.65
CA ARG A 3 -25.36 43.30 -29.72
C ARG A 3 -26.02 41.99 -30.21
N SER A 4 -25.78 40.92 -29.45
CA SER A 4 -26.55 39.66 -29.32
C SER A 4 -26.12 38.53 -30.26
N ALA A 5 -26.11 37.25 -29.86
CA ALA A 5 -26.17 36.58 -28.56
C ALA A 5 -25.82 35.09 -28.83
N SER A 6 -25.24 34.40 -27.84
CA SER A 6 -25.22 32.92 -27.82
C SER A 6 -26.64 32.35 -27.66
N PRO A 7 -26.83 31.09 -28.06
CA PRO A 7 -27.47 30.14 -27.16
C PRO A 7 -26.70 28.82 -27.02
N SER A 8 -26.95 28.18 -25.88
CA SER A 8 -26.32 26.99 -25.33
C SER A 8 -26.88 25.66 -25.86
N LYS A 9 -26.13 24.58 -25.53
CA LYS A 9 -26.58 23.31 -24.90
C LYS A 9 -26.53 22.01 -25.76
N ALA A 10 -25.48 21.24 -25.45
CA ALA A 10 -25.39 19.79 -25.21
C ALA A 10 -26.10 18.78 -26.14
N THR A 11 -25.31 17.83 -26.67
CA THR A 11 -25.50 16.38 -26.49
C THR A 11 -24.20 15.64 -26.80
N GLY A 12 -23.83 14.71 -25.92
CA GLY A 12 -22.60 13.92 -26.04
C GLY A 12 -22.69 12.84 -27.12
N SER A 13 -21.54 12.51 -27.71
CA SER A 13 -21.33 11.26 -28.44
C SER A 13 -19.85 10.89 -28.38
N THR A 14 -19.53 9.96 -27.48
CA THR A 14 -18.26 9.23 -27.42
C THR A 14 -18.06 8.42 -28.71
N PRO A 15 -16.89 8.45 -29.36
CA PRO A 15 -16.60 7.50 -30.42
C PRO A 15 -16.32 6.11 -29.82
N ALA A 16 -17.02 5.12 -30.36
CA ALA A 16 -16.96 3.72 -29.97
C ALA A 16 -15.55 3.13 -30.17
N ARG A 17 -15.07 2.46 -29.13
CA ARG A 17 -13.84 1.67 -29.08
C ARG A 17 -13.98 0.44 -29.97
N SER A 18 -13.20 0.38 -31.05
CA SER A 18 -13.10 -0.82 -31.88
C SER A 18 -12.49 -1.97 -31.08
N ALA A 19 -13.20 -3.09 -31.04
CA ALA A 19 -12.76 -4.34 -30.47
C ALA A 19 -11.75 -5.03 -31.40
N ARG A 20 -10.64 -5.52 -30.85
CA ARG A 20 -10.00 -6.84 -31.08
C ARG A 20 -8.51 -6.79 -30.75
N ARG A 21 -8.13 -7.38 -29.61
CA ARG A 21 -7.11 -8.43 -29.54
C ARG A 21 -7.09 -9.05 -28.15
N ASP A 22 -7.26 -10.37 -28.14
CA ASP A 22 -7.15 -11.26 -27.01
C ASP A 22 -5.74 -11.21 -26.39
N ASN A 23 -5.68 -11.20 -25.05
CA ASN A 23 -4.82 -12.09 -24.26
C ASN A 23 -5.00 -11.83 -22.75
N SER A 24 -5.54 -12.84 -22.07
CA SER A 24 -5.20 -13.29 -20.72
C SER A 24 -4.98 -12.24 -19.61
N SER A 25 -6.06 -11.81 -18.94
CA SER A 25 -6.00 -11.42 -17.52
C SER A 25 -7.34 -11.65 -16.83
N SER A 26 -7.62 -12.89 -16.44
CA SER A 26 -8.65 -13.20 -15.44
C SER A 26 -8.11 -12.83 -14.05
N VAL A 27 -8.00 -11.52 -13.78
CA VAL A 27 -7.73 -11.03 -12.41
C VAL A 27 -9.09 -10.76 -11.77
N LEU A 28 -9.41 -11.63 -10.82
CA LEU A 28 -10.48 -11.57 -9.82
C LEU A 28 -11.06 -10.16 -9.59
N LYS A 29 -12.14 -9.82 -10.30
CA LYS A 29 -13.04 -8.73 -9.94
C LYS A 29 -13.95 -9.20 -8.81
N THR A 30 -13.47 -9.14 -7.57
CA THR A 30 -14.37 -9.12 -6.42
C THR A 30 -14.78 -7.66 -6.17
N PRO A 31 -16.09 -7.35 -6.04
CA PRO A 31 -16.51 -6.02 -5.65
C PRO A 31 -16.06 -5.73 -4.20
N PHE A 32 -15.50 -4.56 -3.99
CA PHE A 32 -15.14 -4.02 -2.68
C PHE A 32 -16.40 -3.99 -1.80
N LYS A 33 -16.40 -4.72 -0.68
CA LYS A 33 -17.50 -4.76 0.29
C LYS A 33 -17.28 -3.60 1.28
N PRO A 34 -18.09 -2.53 1.27
CA PRO A 34 -17.90 -1.45 2.22
C PRO A 34 -18.18 -1.94 3.65
N LEU A 35 -17.34 -1.53 4.60
CA LEU A 35 -17.47 -1.79 6.03
C LEU A 35 -18.68 -1.03 6.61
N SER A 36 -19.90 -1.41 6.22
CA SER A 36 -21.12 -1.00 6.90
C SER A 36 -21.31 -1.89 8.13
N GLY A 37 -20.79 -1.43 9.27
CA GLY A 37 -20.91 -2.15 10.54
C GLY A 37 -20.10 -1.56 11.71
N LEU A 38 -19.43 -0.42 11.53
CA LEU A 38 -18.89 0.36 12.64
C LEU A 38 -20.05 1.05 13.38
N GLU A 39 -20.79 0.26 14.15
CA GLU A 39 -21.76 0.75 15.12
C GLU A 39 -21.06 1.77 16.02
N SER A 40 -21.65 2.96 16.04
CA SER A 40 -21.18 4.11 16.79
C SER A 40 -21.00 3.74 18.25
N ARG A 41 -19.78 3.93 18.75
CA ARG A 41 -19.39 3.88 20.16
C ARG A 41 -20.40 4.68 21.02
N ARG A 42 -21.41 4.01 21.58
CA ARG A 42 -22.32 4.59 22.57
C ARG A 42 -21.54 4.87 23.86
N LYS A 43 -21.58 6.14 24.29
CA LYS A 43 -21.18 6.59 25.64
C LYS A 43 -22.04 5.90 26.71
N PRO A 44 -21.49 5.55 27.89
CA PRO A 44 -22.28 5.00 28.99
C PRO A 44 -22.79 6.08 29.96
N SER A 45 -23.70 5.64 30.83
CA SER A 45 -24.19 6.20 32.12
C SER A 45 -25.44 7.10 32.11
N GLN A 46 -26.61 6.55 32.48
CA GLN A 46 -27.09 6.52 33.88
C GLN A 46 -28.40 5.68 34.04
N PRO A 47 -28.75 5.25 35.29
CA PRO A 47 -29.75 4.21 35.55
C PRO A 47 -31.08 4.73 36.13
N ALA A 48 -32.20 4.06 35.83
CA ALA A 48 -33.38 4.02 36.70
C ALA A 48 -34.33 2.84 36.35
N GLN A 49 -34.52 1.95 37.33
CA GLN A 49 -35.76 1.29 37.85
C GLN A 49 -36.97 1.11 36.88
N ALA A 50 -37.78 0.04 36.88
CA ALA A 50 -38.13 -0.96 37.89
C ALA A 50 -38.77 -2.24 37.27
N SER A 51 -38.80 -3.26 38.12
CA SER A 51 -39.48 -4.58 38.16
C SER A 51 -40.86 -4.72 37.46
N THR A 52 -41.15 -5.92 36.91
CA THR A 52 -42.12 -6.91 37.49
C THR A 52 -42.17 -8.25 36.71
N SER A 53 -42.24 -9.31 37.51
CA SER A 53 -42.66 -10.72 37.37
C SER A 53 -43.50 -11.15 36.15
N ALA A 54 -43.24 -12.36 35.61
CA ALA A 54 -44.08 -13.56 35.86
C ALA A 54 -43.70 -14.76 34.97
N THR A 55 -43.92 -15.92 35.56
CA THR A 55 -43.68 -17.32 35.22
C THR A 55 -44.28 -17.81 33.90
N GLY A 56 -43.58 -18.74 33.22
CA GLY A 56 -44.15 -19.56 32.13
C GLY A 56 -43.19 -20.66 31.69
N ALA A 57 -43.39 -21.88 32.19
CA ALA A 57 -42.66 -23.08 31.77
C ALA A 57 -43.08 -23.50 30.34
N GLN A 58 -42.13 -23.98 29.53
CA GLN A 58 -42.25 -25.17 28.67
C GLN A 58 -40.97 -25.41 27.84
N HIS A 59 -40.42 -26.62 27.97
CA HIS A 59 -39.49 -27.28 27.04
C HIS A 59 -40.35 -27.93 25.91
N PRO A 60 -39.89 -28.20 24.65
CA PRO A 60 -38.69 -29.00 24.37
C PRO A 60 -37.88 -28.68 23.09
N GLN A 61 -36.58 -28.99 23.16
CA GLN A 61 -35.79 -29.73 22.15
C GLN A 61 -35.89 -29.35 20.64
N THR A 62 -34.86 -28.67 20.11
CA THR A 62 -34.42 -28.80 18.70
C THR A 62 -32.93 -28.45 18.55
N THR A 63 -32.16 -29.43 18.04
CA THR A 63 -30.92 -29.29 17.22
C THR A 63 -29.87 -28.23 17.55
N PRO A 64 -28.63 -28.61 17.94
CA PRO A 64 -27.49 -27.72 17.77
C PRO A 64 -27.09 -27.73 16.29
N GLU A 65 -27.56 -26.75 15.52
CA GLU A 65 -26.99 -26.44 14.22
C GLU A 65 -25.52 -25.98 14.38
N PRO A 66 -24.55 -26.55 13.65
CA PRO A 66 -23.17 -26.07 13.63
C PRO A 66 -23.02 -24.92 12.64
N SER A 67 -23.80 -23.86 12.79
CA SER A 67 -23.88 -22.76 11.81
C SER A 67 -23.26 -21.49 12.40
N SER A 68 -21.92 -21.43 12.50
CA SER A 68 -21.10 -20.17 12.55
C SER A 68 -19.65 -20.33 13.02
N SER A 69 -19.01 -21.51 12.87
CA SER A 69 -17.64 -21.69 13.40
C SER A 69 -16.52 -21.10 12.55
N THR A 70 -16.79 -20.54 11.37
CA THR A 70 -15.73 -20.02 10.50
C THR A 70 -15.15 -18.70 11.01
N ALA A 71 -15.98 -17.77 11.49
CA ALA A 71 -15.51 -16.49 12.03
C ALA A 71 -14.95 -16.60 13.47
N ALA A 72 -15.47 -17.53 14.28
CA ALA A 72 -14.96 -17.78 15.63
C ALA A 72 -13.59 -18.48 15.66
N ARG A 73 -13.16 -19.06 14.53
CA ARG A 73 -11.87 -19.75 14.40
C ARG A 73 -10.72 -18.77 14.13
N GLU A 74 -10.98 -17.62 13.52
CA GLU A 74 -9.99 -16.56 13.28
C GLU A 74 -9.58 -15.81 14.55
N LEU A 75 -10.40 -15.86 15.62
CA LEU A 75 -10.12 -15.20 16.90
C LEU A 75 -9.54 -16.12 17.98
N ARG A 76 -9.31 -17.41 17.70
CA ARG A 76 -8.53 -18.23 18.64
C ARG A 76 -7.08 -17.75 18.58
N ALA A 77 -6.57 -17.28 19.71
CA ALA A 77 -5.15 -17.02 19.87
C ALA A 77 -4.38 -18.26 19.41
N ARG A 78 -3.57 -18.11 18.36
CA ARG A 78 -2.71 -19.19 17.86
C ARG A 78 -1.87 -19.71 19.02
N SER A 79 -1.69 -21.02 19.08
CA SER A 79 -0.83 -21.59 20.11
C SER A 79 0.63 -21.22 19.84
N ILE A 80 1.44 -21.16 20.89
CA ILE A 80 2.87 -20.88 20.77
C ILE A 80 3.56 -21.92 19.89
N ALA A 81 3.12 -23.18 19.95
CA ALA A 81 3.67 -24.27 19.13
C ALA A 81 3.41 -24.06 17.64
N GLU A 82 2.18 -23.70 17.26
CA GLU A 82 1.83 -23.40 15.85
C GLU A 82 2.65 -22.22 15.31
N LEU A 83 2.84 -21.17 16.12
CA LEU A 83 3.68 -20.02 15.74
C LEU A 83 5.16 -20.39 15.59
N GLN A 84 5.67 -21.28 16.43
CA GLN A 84 7.05 -21.76 16.34
C GLN A 84 7.28 -22.61 15.08
N GLU A 85 6.31 -23.46 14.73
CA GLU A 85 6.31 -24.22 13.48
C GLU A 85 6.30 -23.29 12.27
N GLU A 86 5.42 -22.27 12.26
CA GLU A 86 5.35 -21.27 11.19
C GLU A 86 6.67 -20.49 11.02
N VAL A 87 7.34 -20.13 12.12
CA VAL A 87 8.66 -19.49 12.08
C VAL A 87 9.72 -20.42 11.48
N ALA A 88 9.71 -21.70 11.86
CA ALA A 88 10.65 -22.69 11.32
C ALA A 88 10.46 -22.88 9.81
N ASP A 89 9.21 -22.99 9.36
CA ASP A 89 8.87 -23.08 7.95
C ASP A 89 9.33 -21.85 7.16
N MET A 90 9.06 -20.65 7.68
CA MET A 90 9.52 -19.41 7.04
C MET A 90 11.05 -19.30 6.98
N GLN A 91 11.75 -19.73 8.04
CA GLN A 91 13.22 -19.76 8.05
C GLN A 91 13.77 -20.74 7.01
N LEU A 92 13.13 -21.89 6.83
CA LEU A 92 13.51 -22.86 5.82
C LEU A 92 13.40 -22.26 4.41
N VAL A 93 12.26 -21.64 4.09
CA VAL A 93 12.04 -20.99 2.78
C VAL A 93 13.04 -19.86 2.54
N LEU A 94 13.35 -19.06 3.57
CA LEU A 94 14.32 -17.97 3.46
C LEU A 94 15.73 -18.51 3.14
N ASN A 95 16.16 -19.55 3.86
CA ASN A 95 17.47 -20.17 3.66
C ASN A 95 17.60 -20.80 2.27
N GLU A 96 16.55 -21.49 1.80
CA GLU A 96 16.53 -22.09 0.46
C GLU A 96 16.67 -21.01 -0.63
N ARG A 97 15.88 -19.92 -0.53
CA ARG A 97 15.96 -18.81 -1.49
C ARG A 97 17.31 -18.13 -1.49
N LEU A 98 17.89 -17.91 -0.30
CA LEU A 98 19.22 -17.30 -0.16
C LEU A 98 20.30 -18.19 -0.79
N ALA A 99 20.22 -19.50 -0.59
CA ALA A 99 21.14 -20.45 -1.18
C ALA A 99 21.06 -20.45 -2.72
N ILE A 100 19.85 -20.46 -3.28
CA ILE A 100 19.63 -20.39 -4.74
C ILE A 100 20.21 -19.08 -5.31
N HIS A 101 19.93 -17.95 -4.66
CA HIS A 101 20.44 -16.65 -5.09
C HIS A 101 21.99 -16.61 -5.09
N ASN A 102 22.61 -17.04 -3.99
CA ASN A 102 24.06 -17.03 -3.86
C ASN A 102 24.74 -18.06 -4.77
N ALA A 103 24.09 -19.19 -5.07
CA ALA A 103 24.56 -20.14 -6.07
C ALA A 103 24.58 -19.52 -7.49
N ALA A 104 23.53 -18.78 -7.86
CA ALA A 104 23.48 -18.07 -9.14
C ALA A 104 24.60 -17.01 -9.25
N ARG A 105 24.79 -16.21 -8.19
CA ARG A 105 25.90 -15.24 -8.09
C ARG A 105 27.28 -15.90 -8.23
N LYS A 106 27.48 -17.04 -7.57
CA LYS A 106 28.74 -17.79 -7.64
C LYS A 106 29.01 -18.31 -9.05
N ALA A 107 27.98 -18.72 -9.78
CA ALA A 107 28.11 -19.10 -11.19
C ALA A 107 28.58 -17.93 -12.08
N GLU A 108 28.24 -16.69 -11.70
CA GLU A 108 28.68 -15.46 -12.36
C GLU A 108 30.02 -14.91 -11.81
N ASN A 109 30.72 -15.65 -10.93
CA ASN A 109 31.91 -15.19 -10.21
C ASN A 109 31.70 -13.91 -9.37
N LEU A 110 30.47 -13.67 -8.95
CA LEU A 110 30.13 -12.59 -8.03
C LEU A 110 30.27 -13.10 -6.58
N PRO A 111 30.60 -12.22 -5.61
CA PRO A 111 30.71 -12.62 -4.21
C PRO A 111 29.37 -13.14 -3.68
N GLU A 112 29.35 -13.74 -2.50
CA GLU A 112 28.06 -14.00 -1.84
C GLU A 112 27.45 -12.69 -1.34
N GLN A 113 26.12 -12.65 -1.21
CA GLN A 113 25.41 -11.46 -0.78
C GLN A 113 24.43 -11.82 0.32
N GLN A 114 24.41 -11.01 1.37
CA GLN A 114 23.42 -11.08 2.43
C GLN A 114 22.37 -9.98 2.18
N PRO A 115 21.07 -10.29 2.24
CA PRO A 115 20.03 -9.33 1.92
C PRO A 115 20.08 -8.09 2.84
N GLU A 116 20.46 -8.27 4.11
CA GLU A 116 20.62 -7.17 5.07
C GLU A 116 21.69 -6.18 4.63
N GLN A 117 22.80 -6.68 4.06
CA GLN A 117 23.90 -5.83 3.59
C GLN A 117 23.48 -5.01 2.37
N ILE A 118 22.78 -5.63 1.41
CA ILE A 118 22.28 -4.94 0.21
C ILE A 118 21.31 -3.82 0.61
N VAL A 119 20.36 -4.14 1.49
CA VAL A 119 19.37 -3.16 1.94
C VAL A 119 20.03 -2.04 2.74
N ALA A 120 20.98 -2.36 3.62
CA ALA A 120 21.72 -1.36 4.39
C ALA A 120 22.53 -0.42 3.49
N GLU A 121 23.24 -0.96 2.49
CA GLU A 121 24.00 -0.18 1.52
C GLU A 121 23.08 0.73 0.71
N TYR A 122 21.95 0.20 0.23
CA TYR A 122 20.98 0.98 -0.52
C TYR A 122 20.37 2.12 0.31
N ILE A 123 20.00 1.86 1.58
CA ILE A 123 19.51 2.89 2.50
C ILE A 123 20.57 3.96 2.73
N ALA A 124 21.83 3.56 2.94
CA ALA A 124 22.93 4.49 3.15
C ALA A 124 23.13 5.38 1.92
N LEU A 125 23.15 4.80 0.72
CA LEU A 125 23.33 5.54 -0.53
C LEU A 125 22.18 6.51 -0.78
N LEU A 126 20.93 6.08 -0.58
CA LEU A 126 19.75 6.93 -0.75
C LEU A 126 19.74 8.08 0.26
N THR A 127 20.12 7.80 1.51
CA THR A 127 20.24 8.82 2.56
C THR A 127 21.31 9.84 2.21
N GLN A 128 22.47 9.37 1.74
CA GLN A 128 23.57 10.24 1.32
C GLN A 128 23.18 11.10 0.13
N TYR A 129 22.51 10.51 -0.88
CA TYR A 129 21.97 11.24 -2.01
C TYR A 129 21.03 12.36 -1.57
N ASN A 130 20.04 12.05 -0.73
CA ASN A 130 19.08 13.05 -0.25
C ASN A 130 19.78 14.17 0.52
N LYS A 131 20.72 13.83 1.41
CA LYS A 131 21.48 14.83 2.16
C LYS A 131 22.26 15.77 1.24
N VAL A 132 22.95 15.22 0.24
CA VAL A 132 23.73 16.03 -0.72
C VAL A 132 22.80 16.88 -1.57
N LYS A 133 21.71 16.30 -2.08
CA LYS A 133 20.69 17.00 -2.87
C LYS A 133 20.11 18.19 -2.10
N ASP A 134 19.66 17.97 -0.87
CA ASP A 134 19.06 19.02 -0.04
C ASP A 134 20.07 20.13 0.28
N SER A 135 21.32 19.75 0.57
CA SER A 135 22.40 20.72 0.83
C SER A 135 22.73 21.54 -0.42
N ALA A 136 22.83 20.89 -1.58
CA ALA A 136 23.09 21.55 -2.86
C ALA A 136 21.95 22.50 -3.24
N GLN A 137 20.70 22.10 -3.04
CA GLN A 137 19.53 22.95 -3.30
C GLN A 137 19.60 24.24 -2.47
N VAL A 138 19.88 24.13 -1.16
CA VAL A 138 20.03 25.31 -0.29
C VAL A 138 21.15 26.25 -0.76
N ILE A 139 22.25 25.69 -1.27
CA ILE A 139 23.36 26.50 -1.81
C ILE A 139 22.94 27.17 -3.12
N PHE A 140 22.31 26.43 -4.03
CA PHE A 140 21.85 26.97 -5.31
C PHE A 140 20.80 28.06 -5.15
N ASP A 141 19.86 27.89 -4.23
CA ASP A 141 18.86 28.91 -3.90
C ASP A 141 19.54 30.20 -3.41
N LYS A 142 20.52 30.08 -2.50
CA LYS A 142 21.28 31.25 -2.01
C LYS A 142 22.10 31.94 -3.11
N ILE A 143 22.71 31.18 -4.01
CA ILE A 143 23.45 31.74 -5.15
C ILE A 143 22.47 32.46 -6.09
N ALA A 144 21.33 31.86 -6.40
CA ALA A 144 20.28 32.45 -7.21
C ALA A 144 19.79 33.79 -6.61
N ASP A 145 19.59 33.83 -5.29
CA ASP A 145 19.18 35.04 -4.57
C ASP A 145 20.24 36.15 -4.62
N ILE A 146 21.52 35.80 -4.43
CA ILE A 146 22.63 36.77 -4.47
C ILE A 146 22.85 37.31 -5.88
N GLU A 147 22.83 36.43 -6.89
CA GLU A 147 23.07 36.78 -8.28
C GLU A 147 21.83 37.34 -8.99
N GLN A 148 20.65 37.27 -8.35
CA GLN A 148 19.36 37.64 -8.94
C GLN A 148 19.08 36.91 -10.25
N LEU A 149 19.44 35.62 -10.30
CA LEU A 149 19.25 34.75 -11.45
C LEU A 149 18.20 33.67 -11.15
N PRO A 150 17.45 33.20 -12.16
CA PRO A 150 16.59 32.05 -12.01
C PRO A 150 17.37 30.80 -11.54
N ALA A 151 16.81 30.02 -10.61
CA ALA A 151 17.44 28.80 -10.10
C ALA A 151 17.83 27.81 -11.21
N LYS A 152 17.07 27.77 -12.32
CA LYS A 152 17.37 26.94 -13.50
C LYS A 152 18.73 27.27 -14.14
N ASP A 153 19.13 28.54 -14.13
CA ASP A 153 20.40 28.96 -14.73
C ASP A 153 21.58 28.59 -13.84
N ILE A 154 21.41 28.68 -12.51
CA ILE A 154 22.39 28.21 -11.53
C ILE A 154 22.55 26.68 -11.65
N HIS A 155 21.44 25.96 -11.71
CA HIS A 155 21.39 24.52 -11.93
C HIS A 155 22.14 24.09 -13.20
N ALA A 156 21.87 24.76 -14.34
CA ALA A 156 22.57 24.49 -15.60
C ALA A 156 24.07 24.78 -15.53
N ARG A 157 24.49 25.86 -14.86
CA ARG A 157 25.92 26.21 -14.68
C ARG A 157 26.70 25.14 -13.93
N TYR A 158 26.07 24.47 -12.96
CA TYR A 158 26.68 23.41 -12.17
C TYR A 158 26.38 22.01 -12.70
N GLY A 159 25.77 21.89 -13.89
CA GLY A 159 25.45 20.59 -14.51
C GLY A 159 24.37 19.79 -13.77
N VAL A 160 23.56 20.45 -12.94
CA VAL A 160 22.45 19.85 -12.18
C VAL A 160 21.13 20.25 -12.85
N GLY A 161 20.74 19.57 -13.92
CA GLY A 161 19.50 19.87 -14.65
C GLY A 161 19.08 18.69 -15.54
N GLU A 162 17.90 18.78 -16.16
CA GLU A 162 17.48 17.79 -17.17
C GLU A 162 18.37 17.87 -18.40
N SER A 163 19.51 17.22 -18.30
CA SER A 163 20.42 16.90 -19.40
C SER A 163 20.95 15.51 -19.13
N GLU A 164 20.05 14.53 -19.16
CA GLU A 164 20.40 13.15 -19.50
C GLU A 164 19.70 12.76 -20.79
N SER A 165 20.45 12.07 -21.66
CA SER A 165 20.11 11.55 -22.99
C SER A 165 20.17 12.52 -24.18
N SER A 166 21.39 12.91 -24.55
CA SER A 166 21.74 12.92 -25.98
C SER A 166 22.71 11.75 -26.22
N THR A 167 22.15 10.72 -26.85
CA THR A 167 22.76 9.64 -27.66
C THR A 167 24.26 9.38 -27.54
#